data_AF-M6HDP5-F1
#
_entry.id   AF-M6HDP5-F1
#
_cell.length_a   1.000
_cell.length_b   1.000
_cell.length_c   1.000
_cell.angle_alpha   90.00
_cell.angle_beta   90.00
_cell.angle_gamma   90.00
#
_symmetry.space_group_name_H-M   'P 1'
#
loop_
_entity.id
_entity.type
_entity.pdbx_description
1 polymer ?
#
loop_
_entity_poly.entity_id
_entity_poly.type
_entity_poly.pdbx_seq_one_letter_code
_entity_poly.pdbx_strand_id
1 'polypeptide(L)'
;MDQITRKSPISIVISDFWTAKKIRVFSKEKIQSIHVSYGTLEGSHTISNREWYFKDTPGIIAVFTEGLGEDRVLEIYGTPFSITKCEEKKLYLYKDHQKIKEILRRPFLKNKIKKRF
;
A
#
# COMPACT_ATOMS: atom_id res chain seq x y z
N MET A 1 -13.74 1.65 4.36
CA MET A 1 -12.77 2.45 3.58
C MET A 1 -13.38 3.69 2.95
N ASP A 2 -14.44 3.60 2.14
CA ASP A 2 -15.05 4.77 1.48
C ASP A 2 -15.32 5.96 2.44
N GLN A 3 -15.83 5.68 3.65
CA GLN A 3 -16.05 6.72 4.66
C GLN A 3 -14.76 7.39 5.16
N ILE A 4 -13.64 6.65 5.25
CA ILE A 4 -12.36 7.18 5.74
C ILE A 4 -11.74 8.05 4.65
N THR A 5 -11.78 7.60 3.39
CA THR A 5 -11.30 8.37 2.24
C THR A 5 -12.06 9.68 2.03
N ARG A 6 -13.35 9.74 2.41
CA ARG A 6 -14.11 11.00 2.39
C ARG A 6 -13.69 11.99 3.48
N LYS A 7 -13.18 11.50 4.61
CA LYS A 7 -12.75 12.32 5.77
C LYS A 7 -11.28 12.69 5.72
N SER A 8 -10.48 11.97 4.96
CA SER A 8 -9.03 12.16 4.88
C SER A 8 -8.57 11.89 3.45
N PRO A 9 -7.69 12.72 2.87
CA PRO A 9 -7.24 12.58 1.49
C PRO A 9 -6.28 11.39 1.36
N ILE A 10 -6.82 10.17 1.43
CA ILE A 10 -6.07 8.93 1.23
C ILE A 10 -5.79 8.79 -0.26
N SER A 11 -4.51 8.84 -0.61
CA SER A 11 -4.04 8.73 -1.99
C SER A 11 -3.96 7.26 -2.41
N ILE A 12 -3.42 6.41 -1.54
CA ILE A 12 -3.14 5.00 -1.79
C ILE A 12 -3.50 4.17 -0.56
N VAL A 13 -4.05 2.97 -0.79
CA VAL A 13 -4.27 1.97 0.26
C VAL A 13 -3.42 0.74 0.00
N ILE A 14 -2.45 0.47 0.88
CA ILE A 14 -1.62 -0.73 0.85
C ILE A 14 -2.29 -1.83 1.67
N SER A 15 -2.36 -3.03 1.12
CA SER A 15 -2.94 -4.19 1.80
C SER A 15 -2.48 -5.51 1.18
N ASP A 16 -2.85 -6.61 1.82
CA ASP A 16 -2.70 -7.94 1.25
C ASP A 16 -3.51 -8.13 -0.05
N PHE A 17 -3.30 -9.25 -0.73
CA PHE A 17 -3.95 -9.57 -2.01
C PHE A 17 -5.48 -9.52 -1.95
N TRP A 18 -6.08 -10.17 -0.94
CA TRP A 18 -7.53 -10.31 -0.84
C TRP A 18 -8.19 -8.99 -0.49
N THR A 19 -7.60 -8.24 0.43
CA THR A 19 -8.07 -6.91 0.83
C THR A 19 -7.95 -5.93 -0.32
N ALA A 20 -6.81 -5.91 -1.03
CA ALA A 20 -6.61 -5.04 -2.18
C ALA A 20 -7.61 -5.31 -3.30
N LYS A 21 -7.87 -6.60 -3.59
CA LYS A 21 -8.87 -7.01 -4.57
C LYS A 21 -10.27 -6.56 -4.18
N LYS A 22 -10.69 -6.79 -2.93
CA LYS A 22 -12.01 -6.37 -2.44
C LYS A 22 -12.20 -4.86 -2.54
N ILE A 23 -11.22 -4.07 -2.11
CA ILE A 23 -11.30 -2.60 -2.18
C ILE A 23 -11.48 -2.14 -3.62
N ARG A 24 -10.70 -2.67 -4.56
CA ARG A 24 -10.80 -2.26 -5.96
C ARG A 24 -12.13 -2.62 -6.62
N VAL A 25 -12.68 -3.78 -6.28
CA VAL A 25 -13.93 -4.27 -6.90
C VAL A 25 -15.16 -3.59 -6.29
N PHE A 26 -15.16 -3.36 -4.97
CA PHE A 26 -16.37 -2.95 -4.25
C PHE A 26 -16.36 -1.51 -3.74
N SER A 27 -15.24 -0.79 -3.76
CA SER A 27 -15.19 0.62 -3.33
C SER A 27 -15.93 1.53 -4.31
N LYS A 28 -16.85 2.34 -3.78
CA LYS A 28 -17.58 3.33 -4.59
C LYS A 28 -16.70 4.52 -4.99
N GLU A 29 -15.73 4.85 -4.15
CA GLU A 29 -14.82 5.99 -4.34
C GLU A 29 -13.64 5.66 -5.28
N LYS A 30 -13.62 4.45 -5.88
CA LYS A 30 -12.55 3.97 -6.78
C LYS A 30 -11.16 4.16 -6.18
N ILE A 31 -11.01 3.78 -4.90
CA ILE A 31 -9.77 3.95 -4.15
C ILE A 31 -8.63 3.17 -4.82
N GLN A 32 -7.49 3.85 -5.02
CA GLN A 32 -6.28 3.22 -5.51
C GLN A 32 -5.67 2.32 -4.41
N SER A 33 -6.12 1.08 -4.36
CA SER A 33 -5.49 0.08 -3.49
C SER A 33 -4.34 -0.63 -4.20
N ILE A 34 -3.27 -0.95 -3.48
CA ILE A 34 -2.07 -1.60 -3.98
C ILE A 34 -1.80 -2.85 -3.14
N HIS A 35 -1.54 -3.95 -3.84
CA HIS A 35 -1.14 -5.22 -3.23
C HIS A 35 0.37 -5.24 -2.98
N VAL A 36 0.76 -5.66 -1.78
CA VAL A 36 2.17 -5.91 -1.43
C VAL A 36 2.38 -7.36 -1.04
N SER A 37 3.61 -7.83 -1.25
CA SER A 37 3.99 -9.18 -0.87
C SER A 37 4.01 -9.32 0.65
N TYR A 38 3.34 -10.34 1.19
CA TYR A 38 3.23 -10.62 2.63
C TYR A 38 4.58 -10.60 3.38
N GLY A 39 5.66 -11.02 2.71
CA GLY A 39 7.00 -11.09 3.28
C GLY A 39 7.75 -9.75 3.27
N THR A 40 7.97 -9.22 2.09
CA THR A 40 8.87 -8.08 1.91
C THR A 40 8.16 -6.72 2.05
N LEU A 41 6.81 -6.74 2.06
CA LEU A 41 5.95 -5.56 1.87
C LEU A 41 6.29 -4.77 0.60
N GLU A 42 7.04 -5.36 -0.32
CA GLU A 42 7.34 -4.75 -1.60
C GLU A 42 6.15 -4.89 -2.56
N GLY A 43 6.10 -4.04 -3.56
CA GLY A 43 5.03 -4.06 -4.56
C GLY A 43 4.98 -5.38 -5.32
N SER A 44 3.79 -5.96 -5.46
CA SER A 44 3.60 -7.23 -6.14
C SER A 44 3.07 -7.07 -7.57
N HIS A 45 3.52 -7.95 -8.46
CA HIS A 45 3.05 -8.04 -9.85
C HIS A 45 1.71 -8.77 -10.02
N THR A 46 1.16 -9.41 -8.96
CA THR A 46 0.02 -10.34 -9.12
C THR A 46 -1.25 -9.66 -9.60
N ILE A 47 -1.56 -8.47 -9.06
CA ILE A 47 -2.80 -7.74 -9.40
C ILE A 47 -2.59 -6.26 -9.65
N SER A 48 -1.36 -5.75 -9.51
CA SER A 48 -1.09 -4.31 -9.64
C SER A 48 -0.26 -4.05 -10.89
N ASN A 49 -0.64 -3.03 -11.66
CA ASN A 49 0.20 -2.56 -12.77
C ASN A 49 1.45 -1.86 -12.20
N ARG A 50 2.60 -2.00 -12.88
CA ARG A 50 3.87 -1.34 -12.51
C ARG A 50 3.67 0.15 -12.29
N GLU A 51 2.98 0.83 -13.20
CA GLU A 51 2.77 2.28 -13.15
C GLU A 51 2.12 2.74 -11.84
N TRP A 52 1.32 1.89 -11.21
CA TRP A 52 0.63 2.23 -9.97
C TRP A 52 1.58 2.45 -8.79
N TYR A 53 2.77 1.86 -8.83
CA TYR A 53 3.83 2.06 -7.83
C TYR A 53 4.71 3.27 -8.11
N PHE A 54 4.71 3.76 -9.36
CA PHE A 54 5.50 4.92 -9.77
C PHE A 54 4.70 6.21 -9.82
N LYS A 55 3.36 6.13 -9.88
CA LYS A 55 2.48 7.29 -9.87
C LYS A 55 2.70 8.12 -8.60
N ASP A 56 3.17 9.35 -8.78
CA ASP A 56 3.25 10.31 -7.68
C ASP A 56 1.86 10.84 -7.39
N THR A 57 1.28 10.34 -6.29
CA THR A 57 0.02 10.84 -5.75
C THR A 57 0.32 11.55 -4.43
N PRO A 58 0.01 12.85 -4.32
CA PRO A 58 0.06 13.55 -3.04
C PRO A 58 -1.11 13.09 -2.16
N GLY A 59 -0.90 12.98 -0.85
CA GLY A 59 -1.92 12.56 0.11
C GLY A 59 -1.51 11.33 0.91
N ILE A 60 -2.31 10.98 1.92
CA ILE A 60 -1.99 10.00 2.95
C ILE A 60 -1.93 8.59 2.36
N ILE A 61 -0.89 7.83 2.70
CA ILE A 61 -0.87 6.39 2.46
C ILE A 61 -1.51 5.70 3.65
N ALA A 62 -2.52 4.88 3.38
CA ALA A 62 -3.15 4.04 4.39
C ALA A 62 -2.67 2.59 4.22
N VAL A 63 -2.35 1.90 5.30
CA VAL A 63 -1.87 0.51 5.31
C VAL A 63 -2.79 -0.33 6.19
N PHE A 64 -3.40 -1.36 5.61
CA PHE A 64 -4.04 -2.41 6.38
C PHE A 64 -2.98 -3.36 6.90
N THR A 65 -2.89 -3.50 8.23
CA THR A 65 -1.88 -4.37 8.85
C THR A 65 -2.33 -5.82 8.92
N GLU A 66 -3.64 -6.08 8.81
CA GLU A 66 -4.20 -7.42 8.74
C GLU A 66 -3.62 -8.18 7.53
N GLY A 67 -3.23 -9.43 7.74
CA GLY A 67 -2.54 -10.24 6.75
C GLY A 67 -1.05 -9.89 6.56
N LEU A 68 -0.64 -8.63 6.75
CA LEU A 68 0.75 -8.19 6.56
C LEU A 68 1.63 -8.32 7.82
N GLY A 69 1.01 -8.33 9.01
CA GLY A 69 1.70 -8.37 10.29
C GLY A 69 2.07 -6.98 10.79
N GLU A 70 1.55 -6.60 11.96
CA GLU A 70 1.69 -5.26 12.54
C GLU A 70 3.15 -4.90 12.81
N ASP A 71 3.89 -5.79 13.46
CA ASP A 71 5.31 -5.58 13.80
C ASP A 71 6.17 -5.36 12.55
N ARG A 72 5.86 -6.08 11.46
CA ARG A 72 6.59 -5.96 10.19
C ARG A 72 6.27 -4.65 9.48
N VAL A 73 5.01 -4.23 9.52
CA VAL A 73 4.61 -2.92 8.98
C VAL A 73 5.37 -1.81 9.71
N LEU A 74 5.47 -1.89 11.04
CA LEU A 74 6.25 -0.94 11.83
C LEU A 74 7.76 -1.00 11.54
N GLU A 75 8.33 -2.18 11.42
CA GLU A 75 9.75 -2.38 11.10
C GLU A 75 10.09 -1.79 9.71
N ILE A 76 9.32 -2.18 8.70
CA ILE A 76 9.63 -1.89 7.29
C ILE A 76 9.18 -0.49 6.90
N TYR A 77 7.94 -0.09 7.23
CA TYR A 77 7.42 1.24 6.87
C TYR A 77 7.67 2.30 7.94
N GLY A 78 8.07 1.92 9.14
CA GLY A 78 8.27 2.84 10.25
C GLY A 78 6.97 3.16 10.98
N THR A 79 7.07 4.11 11.92
CA THR A 79 5.96 4.53 12.77
C THR A 79 4.92 5.32 11.97
N PRO A 80 3.63 4.94 11.97
CA PRO A 80 2.57 5.73 11.36
C PRO A 80 2.35 7.04 12.12
N PHE A 81 1.90 8.09 11.45
CA PHE A 81 1.55 9.34 12.14
C PHE A 81 0.22 9.23 12.90
N SER A 82 -0.64 8.30 12.47
CA SER A 82 -1.93 8.06 13.09
C SER A 82 -2.35 6.61 12.84
N ILE A 83 -2.97 6.01 13.85
CA ILE A 83 -3.59 4.70 13.75
C ILE A 83 -5.09 4.92 13.91
N THR A 84 -5.86 4.47 12.92
CA THR A 84 -7.32 4.47 12.97
C THR A 84 -7.87 3.06 12.85
N LYS A 85 -9.15 2.89 13.16
CA LYS A 85 -9.85 1.63 13.02
C LYS A 85 -10.88 1.72 11.91
N CYS A 86 -10.88 0.73 11.03
CA CYS A 86 -11.95 0.49 10.07
C CYS A 86 -12.65 -0.79 10.53
N GLU A 87 -13.74 -0.65 11.28
CA GLU A 87 -14.38 -1.76 12.01
C GLU A 87 -13.37 -2.38 12.99
N GLU A 88 -13.14 -3.69 12.93
CA GLU A 88 -12.17 -4.41 13.77
C GLU A 88 -10.73 -4.32 13.23
N LYS A 89 -10.55 -3.75 12.04
CA LYS A 89 -9.26 -3.72 11.34
C LYS A 89 -8.48 -2.46 11.67
N LYS A 90 -7.20 -2.64 12.00
CA LYS A 90 -6.27 -1.51 12.17
C LYS A 90 -5.84 -0.97 10.81
N LEU A 91 -5.89 0.35 10.69
CA LEU A 91 -5.46 1.08 9.52
C LEU A 91 -4.41 2.12 9.93
N TYR A 92 -3.22 1.95 9.40
CA TYR A 92 -2.07 2.79 9.71
C TYR A 92 -1.94 3.88 8.66
N LEU A 93 -1.81 5.13 9.09
CA LEU A 93 -1.76 6.29 8.21
C LEU A 93 -0.35 6.88 8.20
N TYR A 94 0.17 7.16 7.01
CA TYR A 94 1.51 7.71 6.76
C TYR A 94 1.42 8.99 5.93
N LYS A 95 2.13 10.05 6.39
CA LYS A 95 2.28 11.34 5.70
C LYS A 95 3.61 11.44 4.95
N ASP A 96 4.64 10.74 5.43
CA ASP A 96 5.88 10.57 4.69
C ASP A 96 5.80 9.30 3.86
N HIS A 97 5.87 9.50 2.55
CA HIS A 97 5.67 8.47 1.56
C HIS A 97 6.99 7.97 0.96
N GLN A 98 8.13 8.61 1.24
CA GLN A 98 9.37 8.32 0.50
C GLN A 98 9.84 6.90 0.76
N LYS A 99 9.96 6.51 2.03
CA LYS A 99 10.37 5.15 2.43
C LYS A 99 9.44 4.09 1.84
N ILE A 100 8.12 4.29 1.98
CA ILE A 100 7.11 3.35 1.47
C ILE A 100 7.20 3.25 -0.06
N LYS A 101 7.26 4.37 -0.78
CA LYS A 101 7.37 4.40 -2.24
C LYS A 101 8.64 3.69 -2.71
N GLU A 102 9.77 3.87 -2.03
CA GLU A 102 11.01 3.17 -2.36
C GLU A 102 10.83 1.65 -2.26
N ILE A 103 10.33 1.16 -1.12
CA ILE A 103 10.10 -0.26 -0.85
C ILE A 103 9.15 -0.86 -1.89
N LEU A 104 8.03 -0.17 -2.16
CA LEU A 104 7.06 -0.58 -3.17
C LEU A 104 7.67 -0.74 -4.56
N ARG A 105 8.65 0.10 -4.93
CA ARG A 105 9.27 0.10 -6.26
C ARG A 105 10.39 -0.92 -6.42
N ARG A 106 10.98 -1.44 -5.33
CA ARG A 106 12.16 -2.34 -5.36
C ARG A 106 12.04 -3.50 -6.36
N PRO A 107 10.91 -4.23 -6.47
CA PRO A 107 10.80 -5.36 -7.40
C PRO A 107 10.87 -4.93 -8.86
N PHE A 108 10.44 -3.72 -9.16
CA PHE A 108 10.38 -3.17 -10.53
C PHE A 108 11.69 -2.49 -10.96
N LEU A 109 12.57 -2.16 -10.00
CA LEU A 109 13.87 -1.55 -10.27
C LEU A 109 14.95 -2.59 -10.57
N LYS A 110 14.90 -3.77 -9.93
CA LYS A 110 15.90 -4.84 -10.10
C LYS A 110 15.93 -5.50 -11.49
N ASN A 111 14.90 -5.31 -12.32
CA ASN A 111 14.80 -5.95 -13.64
C ASN A 111 15.58 -5.26 -14.78
N LYS A 112 16.30 -4.15 -14.54
CA LYS A 112 17.11 -3.48 -15.59
C LYS A 112 18.52 -4.07 -15.80
N ILE A 113 19.01 -4.97 -14.95
CA ILE A 113 20.42 -5.42 -15.00
C ILE A 113 20.60 -6.83 -15.62
N LYS A 114 19.53 -7.63 -15.83
CA LYS A 114 19.64 -9.02 -16.35
C LYS A 114 19.11 -9.25 -17.78
N LYS A 115 19.26 -8.28 -18.68
CA LYS A 115 19.03 -8.50 -20.13
C LYS A 115 20.19 -7.93 -20.97
N ARG A 116 21.38 -8.50 -20.79
CA ARG A 116 22.50 -8.46 -21.73
C ARG A 116 23.33 -9.73 -21.49
N PHE A 117 22.86 -10.84 -22.02
CA PHE A 117 23.66 -12.01 -22.36
C PHE A 117 23.07 -12.57 -23.65
#